data_AF-A0AAV8FB09-F1
#
_entry.id   AF-A0AAV8FB09-F1
#
_cell.length_a   1.000
_cell.length_b   1.000
_cell.length_c   1.000
_cell.angle_alpha   90.00
_cell.angle_beta   90.00
_cell.angle_gamma   90.00
#
_symmetry.space_group_name_H-M   'P 1'
#
loop_
_entity.id
_entity.type
_entity.pdbx_description
1 polymer ?
#
loop_
_entity_poly.entity_id
_entity_poly.type
_entity_poly.pdbx_seq_one_letter_code
_entity_poly.pdbx_strand_id
1 'polypeptide(L)'
;MFEMEGRQSPGPHFDGSGNSSWSINKSERAPRSRFAPNAGQQEGPPSDLQLMKERFARLLLGEDMSGSGKGVSSALALSNAITNLSASLFGDHRKLEPLPLEKRVRWRKEVDWLLSVTDHIVEFVPTEQVKDGQSMEVMSTQQRRDLHMNIPALRKLDAMLLVREILSC
;
A
#
# COMPACT_ATOMS: atom_id res chain seq x y z
N MET A 1 34.42 -38.75 -30.04
CA MET A 1 34.70 -39.06 -31.46
C MET A 1 33.39 -38.78 -32.18
N PHE A 2 33.14 -37.54 -32.62
CA PHE A 2 33.51 -36.96 -33.93
C PHE A 2 33.01 -37.89 -35.06
N GLU A 3 32.11 -37.50 -35.97
CA GLU A 3 32.02 -36.24 -36.72
C GLU A 3 30.58 -35.78 -37.05
N MET A 4 30.49 -34.47 -37.31
CA MET A 4 29.42 -33.74 -37.98
C MET A 4 29.48 -33.97 -39.50
N GLU A 5 28.33 -33.94 -40.17
CA GLU A 5 28.28 -33.49 -41.56
C GLU A 5 27.19 -32.43 -41.72
N GLY A 6 27.64 -31.21 -41.99
CA GLY A 6 26.80 -30.04 -42.24
C GLY A 6 26.33 -30.03 -43.69
N ARG A 7 25.06 -29.66 -43.88
CA ARG A 7 24.57 -29.20 -45.18
C ARG A 7 24.49 -27.69 -45.19
N GLN A 8 25.48 -27.11 -45.84
CA GLN A 8 25.48 -25.74 -46.34
C GLN A 8 24.70 -25.74 -47.67
N SER A 9 23.85 -24.73 -47.88
CA SER A 9 23.22 -24.44 -49.17
C SER A 9 23.12 -22.92 -49.33
N PRO A 10 23.17 -22.43 -50.57
CA PRO A 10 24.03 -21.31 -50.96
C PRO A 10 23.43 -19.95 -50.62
N GLY A 11 24.29 -19.00 -50.25
CA GLY A 11 23.92 -17.60 -50.10
C GLY A 11 23.71 -16.95 -51.47
N PRO A 12 22.67 -16.12 -51.67
CA PRO A 12 22.53 -15.35 -52.89
C PRO A 12 23.50 -14.17 -52.90
N HIS A 13 24.14 -14.04 -54.06
CA HIS A 13 25.00 -12.98 -54.54
C HIS A 13 24.29 -11.61 -54.49
N PHE A 14 25.04 -10.53 -54.19
CA PHE A 14 24.52 -9.17 -54.10
C PHE A 14 24.93 -8.37 -55.34
N ASP A 15 23.94 -7.92 -56.12
CA ASP A 15 24.12 -7.09 -57.30
C ASP A 15 23.15 -5.90 -57.21
N GLY A 16 23.72 -4.72 -56.98
CA GLY A 16 23.33 -3.43 -57.57
C GLY A 16 21.86 -3.03 -57.75
N SER A 17 21.49 -2.00 -56.96
CA SER A 17 20.76 -0.79 -57.39
C SER A 17 19.32 -0.92 -57.91
N GLY A 18 18.35 -0.47 -57.10
CA GLY A 18 16.96 -0.29 -57.54
C GLY A 18 16.09 0.35 -56.47
N ASN A 19 15.96 1.67 -56.53
CA ASN A 19 15.11 2.49 -55.69
C ASN A 19 13.62 2.25 -56.01
N SER A 20 12.80 1.83 -55.05
CA SER A 20 11.36 2.11 -55.05
C SER A 20 10.67 1.78 -53.72
N SER A 21 10.32 2.84 -53.01
CA SER A 21 9.18 3.03 -52.11
C SER A 21 8.09 1.95 -52.16
N TRP A 22 7.87 1.26 -51.03
CA TRP A 22 6.61 0.60 -50.70
C TRP A 22 6.17 1.02 -49.29
N SER A 23 5.20 1.93 -49.26
CA SER A 23 4.51 2.40 -48.06
C SER A 23 3.57 1.30 -47.56
N ILE A 24 3.88 0.70 -46.41
CA ILE A 24 2.95 -0.21 -45.72
C ILE A 24 2.12 0.61 -44.73
N ASN A 25 0.85 0.81 -45.09
CA ASN A 25 -0.20 1.19 -44.15
C ASN A 25 -0.36 0.08 -43.11
N LYS A 26 0.08 0.32 -41.87
CA LYS A 26 -0.34 -0.46 -40.70
C LYS A 26 -1.22 0.39 -39.81
N SER A 27 -2.52 0.35 -40.10
CA SER A 27 -3.57 0.62 -39.13
C SER A 27 -3.66 -0.56 -38.17
N GLU A 28 -2.86 -0.53 -37.09
CA GLU A 28 -3.09 -1.39 -35.92
C GLU A 28 -2.89 -0.54 -34.67
N ARG A 29 -4.01 -0.22 -34.00
CA ARG A 29 -4.02 0.37 -32.66
C ARG A 29 -3.31 -0.62 -31.73
N ALA A 30 -2.09 -0.29 -31.34
CA ALA A 30 -1.41 -0.97 -30.24
C ALA A 30 -2.27 -0.90 -28.96
N PRO A 31 -2.31 -1.97 -28.14
CA PRO A 31 -3.06 -1.93 -26.89
C PRO A 31 -2.41 -0.88 -25.99
N ARG A 32 -3.17 0.14 -25.60
CA ARG A 32 -2.74 1.14 -24.63
C ARG A 32 -2.43 0.43 -23.32
N SER A 33 -1.15 0.32 -22.99
CA SER A 33 -0.69 0.03 -21.64
C SER A 33 -1.42 0.97 -20.67
N ARG A 34 -2.04 0.40 -19.63
CA ARG A 34 -2.71 1.16 -18.55
C ARG A 34 -1.72 1.86 -17.62
N PHE A 35 -0.42 1.81 -17.93
CA PHE A 35 0.68 2.41 -17.19
C PHE A 35 1.41 3.48 -18.01
N ALA A 36 0.69 4.31 -18.77
CA ALA A 36 1.26 5.59 -19.17
C ALA A 36 1.26 6.50 -17.92
N PRO A 37 2.42 6.95 -17.41
CA PRO A 37 2.41 7.97 -16.37
C PRO A 37 1.83 9.22 -17.03
N ASN A 38 0.75 9.74 -16.44
CA ASN A 38 0.19 11.02 -16.84
C ASN A 38 1.22 12.09 -16.48
N ALA A 39 2.13 12.40 -17.41
CA ALA A 39 3.10 13.47 -17.29
C ALA A 39 2.36 14.81 -17.31
N GLY A 40 1.83 15.22 -16.15
CA GLY A 40 1.07 16.45 -16.03
C GLY A 40 0.35 16.69 -14.70
N GLN A 41 0.66 15.94 -13.63
CA GLN A 41 0.06 16.20 -12.32
C GLN A 41 1.02 17.03 -11.45
N GLN A 42 0.84 18.34 -11.54
CA GLN A 42 1.03 19.38 -10.52
C GLN A 42 2.01 19.05 -9.37
N GLU A 43 3.17 19.70 -9.39
CA GLU A 43 4.07 19.83 -8.23
C GLU A 43 3.44 20.72 -7.15
N GLY A 44 2.38 20.22 -6.52
CA GLY A 44 1.96 20.65 -5.19
C GLY A 44 2.52 19.69 -4.13
N PRO A 45 2.51 20.07 -2.84
CA PRO A 45 2.80 19.12 -1.77
C PRO A 45 1.90 17.88 -1.93
N PRO A 46 2.43 16.66 -1.72
CA PRO A 46 1.70 15.43 -1.99
C PRO A 46 0.42 15.41 -1.18
N SER A 47 -0.69 15.11 -1.86
CA SER A 47 -2.00 15.02 -1.20
C SER A 47 -2.02 13.89 -0.17
N ASP A 48 -2.88 14.02 0.84
CA ASP A 48 -3.06 12.98 1.86
C ASP A 48 -3.38 11.61 1.25
N LEU A 49 -4.14 11.58 0.15
CA LEU A 49 -4.45 10.36 -0.58
C LEU A 49 -3.21 9.74 -1.24
N GLN A 50 -2.30 10.54 -1.80
CA GLN A 50 -1.04 10.03 -2.37
C GLN A 50 -0.15 9.43 -1.28
N LEU A 51 -0.02 10.12 -0.13
CA LEU A 51 0.72 9.61 1.01
C LEU A 51 0.14 8.29 1.53
N MET A 52 -1.19 8.22 1.68
CA MET A 52 -1.89 7.01 2.06
C MET A 52 -1.60 5.87 1.06
N LYS A 53 -1.71 6.12 -0.24
CA LYS A 53 -1.42 5.13 -1.29
C LYS A 53 0.02 4.62 -1.22
N GLU A 54 0.99 5.51 -1.03
CA GLU A 54 2.40 5.11 -0.89
C GLU A 54 2.60 4.20 0.32
N ARG A 55 2.01 4.53 1.47
CA ARG A 55 2.08 3.73 2.69
C ARG A 55 1.49 2.34 2.49
N PHE A 56 0.24 2.26 2.00
CA PHE A 56 -0.40 0.96 1.79
C PHE A 56 0.27 0.14 0.69
N ALA A 57 0.80 0.76 -0.36
CA ALA A 57 1.58 0.04 -1.38
C ALA A 57 2.83 -0.62 -0.76
N ARG A 58 3.56 0.06 0.12
CA ARG A 58 4.70 -0.52 0.83
C ARG A 58 4.32 -1.67 1.75
N LEU A 59 3.18 -1.57 2.44
CA LEU A 59 2.66 -2.64 3.28
C LEU A 59 2.32 -3.88 2.45
N LEU A 60 1.70 -3.71 1.29
CA LEU A 60 1.34 -4.81 0.38
C LEU A 60 2.55 -5.48 -0.27
N LEU A 61 3.64 -4.74 -0.46
CA LEU A 61 4.91 -5.27 -0.95
C LEU A 61 5.74 -5.98 0.14
N GLY A 62 5.32 -5.90 1.41
CA GLY A 62 6.06 -6.50 2.52
C GLY A 62 7.48 -5.91 2.64
N GLU A 63 7.63 -4.60 2.47
CA GLU A 63 8.92 -3.88 2.46
C GLU A 63 9.85 -4.19 1.27
N ASP A 64 9.50 -5.14 0.41
CA ASP A 64 10.26 -5.44 -0.81
C ASP A 64 9.84 -4.56 -1.99
N MET A 65 10.52 -3.43 -2.15
CA MET A 65 10.27 -2.48 -3.24
C MET A 65 10.69 -3.00 -4.63
N SER A 66 11.37 -4.15 -4.71
CA SER A 66 11.72 -4.77 -6.01
C SER A 66 10.54 -5.49 -6.66
N GLY A 67 9.49 -5.81 -5.88
CA GLY A 67 8.35 -6.59 -6.35
C GLY A 67 8.65 -8.08 -6.53
N SER A 68 9.76 -8.58 -5.99
CA SER A 68 10.17 -9.99 -6.13
C SER A 68 9.36 -10.97 -5.26
N GLY A 69 8.48 -10.45 -4.39
CA GLY A 69 7.65 -11.24 -3.48
C GLY A 69 8.45 -11.85 -2.31
N LYS A 70 9.68 -11.38 -2.07
CA LYS A 70 10.55 -11.83 -0.98
C LYS A 70 10.43 -10.98 0.28
N GLY A 71 9.37 -10.19 0.37
CA GLY A 71 9.08 -9.31 1.49
C GLY A 71 8.66 -10.06 2.76
N VAL A 72 8.41 -9.30 3.81
CA VAL A 72 7.87 -9.77 5.09
C VAL A 72 6.35 -9.94 5.04
N SER A 73 5.79 -10.61 6.06
CA SER A 73 4.34 -10.69 6.22
C SER A 73 3.70 -9.31 6.42
N SER A 74 2.45 -9.13 6.01
CA SER A 74 1.72 -7.87 6.22
C SER A 74 1.64 -7.46 7.69
N ALA A 75 1.57 -8.44 8.61
CA ALA A 75 1.59 -8.19 10.04
C ALA A 75 2.92 -7.59 10.50
N LEU A 76 4.05 -8.14 10.00
CA LEU A 76 5.37 -7.61 10.31
C LEU A 76 5.60 -6.25 9.66
N ALA A 77 5.19 -6.08 8.39
CA ALA A 77 5.25 -4.79 7.70
C ALA A 77 4.45 -3.70 8.43
N LEU A 78 3.25 -4.02 8.95
CA LEU A 78 2.44 -3.11 9.76
C LEU A 78 3.15 -2.76 11.08
N SER A 79 3.71 -3.75 11.77
CA SER A 79 4.47 -3.54 13.01
C SER A 79 5.67 -2.62 12.80
N ASN A 80 6.44 -2.88 11.73
CA ASN A 80 7.58 -2.05 11.34
C ASN A 80 7.12 -0.64 10.96
N ALA A 81 6.03 -0.49 10.20
CA ALA A 81 5.50 0.81 9.83
C ALA A 81 5.11 1.67 11.05
N ILE A 82 4.43 1.09 12.05
CA ILE A 82 4.07 1.79 13.29
C ILE A 82 5.33 2.19 14.06
N THR A 83 6.28 1.27 14.20
CA THR A 83 7.52 1.51 14.96
C THR A 83 8.39 2.57 14.29
N ASN A 84 8.52 2.52 12.96
CA ASN A 84 9.27 3.50 12.18
C ASN A 84 8.62 4.89 12.20
N LEU A 85 7.28 4.95 12.15
CA LEU A 85 6.56 6.22 12.31
C LEU A 85 6.82 6.84 13.69
N SER A 86 6.75 6.03 14.75
CA SER A 86 7.05 6.47 16.11
C SER A 86 8.49 6.99 16.22
N ALA A 87 9.47 6.22 15.74
CA ALA A 87 10.87 6.63 15.74
C ALA A 87 11.09 7.94 14.96
N SER A 88 10.46 8.09 13.79
CA SER A 88 10.58 9.30 12.98
C SER A 88 9.99 10.56 13.63
N LEU A 89 8.93 10.44 14.43
CA LEU A 89 8.27 11.60 15.05
C LEU A 89 8.84 11.93 16.43
N PHE A 90 9.06 10.90 17.25
CA PHE A 90 9.44 11.03 18.65
C PHE A 90 10.93 10.77 18.91
N GLY A 91 11.69 10.19 17.98
CA GLY A 91 13.10 9.83 18.20
C GLY A 91 14.01 11.01 18.50
N ASP A 92 13.71 12.18 17.93
CA ASP A 92 14.43 13.43 18.19
C ASP A 92 13.85 14.24 19.36
N HIS A 93 12.72 13.81 19.93
CA HIS A 93 12.06 14.52 21.02
C HIS A 93 12.71 14.17 22.36
N ARG A 94 13.75 14.93 22.71
CA ARG A 94 14.61 14.68 23.89
C ARG A 94 14.32 15.58 25.09
N LYS A 95 13.45 16.59 24.91
CA LYS A 95 13.05 17.53 25.96
C LYS A 95 11.61 17.26 26.37
N LEU A 96 11.28 17.51 27.63
CA LEU A 96 9.92 17.44 28.15
C LEU A 96 9.17 18.72 27.82
N GLU A 97 8.89 18.92 26.53
CA GLU A 97 8.12 20.04 26.02
C GLU A 97 6.93 19.53 25.19
N PRO A 98 5.87 20.32 25.00
CA PRO A 98 4.75 19.89 24.16
C PRO A 98 5.23 19.53 22.76
N LEU A 99 4.71 18.41 22.21
CA LEU A 99 5.05 18.01 20.86
C LEU A 99 4.51 19.06 19.86
N PRO A 100 5.31 19.51 18.87
CA PRO A 100 4.85 20.45 17.86
C PRO A 100 3.54 20.01 17.21
N LEU A 101 2.63 20.95 16.97
CA LEU A 101 1.30 20.68 16.44
C LEU A 101 1.35 19.86 15.14
N GLU A 102 2.29 20.17 14.24
CA GLU A 102 2.49 19.45 12.98
C GLU A 102 2.79 17.96 13.20
N LYS A 103 3.68 17.64 14.15
CA LYS A 103 4.00 16.24 14.50
C LYS A 103 2.80 15.53 15.13
N ARG A 104 2.02 16.23 15.97
CA ARG A 104 0.80 15.66 16.58
C ARG A 104 -0.26 15.35 15.54
N VAL A 105 -0.50 16.26 14.60
CA VAL A 105 -1.45 16.09 13.49
C VAL A 105 -1.00 14.94 12.58
N ARG A 106 0.29 14.91 12.24
CA ARG A 106 0.88 13.85 11.41
C ARG A 106 0.79 12.47 12.07
N TRP A 107 1.15 12.38 13.34
CA TRP A 107 1.02 11.14 14.12
C TRP A 107 -0.42 10.62 14.13
N ARG A 108 -1.38 11.47 14.53
CA ARG A 108 -2.80 11.08 14.58
C ARG A 108 -3.28 10.56 13.22
N LYS A 109 -2.93 11.25 12.14
CA LYS A 109 -3.35 10.87 10.79
C LYS A 109 -2.72 9.56 10.32
N GLU A 110 -1.39 9.42 10.40
CA GLU A 110 -0.71 8.23 9.88
C GLU A 110 -0.96 6.98 10.74
N VAL A 111 -1.08 7.12 12.07
CA VAL A 111 -1.47 5.99 12.94
C VAL A 111 -2.89 5.55 12.67
N ASP A 112 -3.81 6.48 12.41
CA ASP A 112 -5.18 6.12 12.08
C ASP A 112 -5.27 5.29 10.80
N TRP A 113 -4.49 5.65 9.77
CA TRP A 113 -4.37 4.84 8.55
C TRP A 113 -3.85 3.43 8.86
N LEU A 114 -2.79 3.31 9.66
CA LEU A 114 -2.21 2.00 10.00
C LEU A 114 -3.15 1.14 10.85
N LEU A 115 -3.94 1.76 11.75
CA LEU A 115 -4.89 1.05 12.62
C LEU A 115 -6.21 0.70 11.94
N SER A 116 -6.54 1.30 10.78
CA SER A 116 -7.78 1.01 10.03
C SER A 116 -7.96 -0.48 9.67
N VAL A 117 -6.88 -1.25 9.58
CA VAL A 117 -6.94 -2.70 9.36
C VAL A 117 -7.68 -3.43 10.50
N THR A 118 -7.62 -2.89 11.72
CA THR A 118 -8.22 -3.52 12.92
C THR A 118 -9.74 -3.48 12.91
N ASP A 119 -10.35 -2.56 12.17
CA ASP A 119 -11.81 -2.46 12.00
C ASP A 119 -12.35 -3.59 11.13
N HIS A 120 -11.48 -4.22 10.32
CA HIS A 120 -11.83 -5.28 9.39
C HIS A 120 -11.49 -6.68 9.92
N ILE A 121 -10.91 -6.77 11.12
CA ILE A 121 -10.60 -8.07 11.73
C ILE A 121 -11.75 -8.47 12.65
N VAL A 122 -12.56 -9.39 12.14
CA VAL A 122 -13.83 -9.80 12.75
C VAL A 122 -13.87 -11.30 13.05
N GLU A 123 -14.68 -11.65 14.03
CA GLU A 123 -15.14 -13.01 14.33
C GLU A 123 -16.57 -13.15 13.83
N PHE A 124 -16.91 -14.33 13.31
CA PHE A 124 -18.29 -14.66 12.96
C PHE A 124 -18.96 -15.35 14.13
N VAL A 125 -20.05 -14.76 14.63
CA VAL A 125 -20.79 -15.27 15.78
C VAL A 125 -22.24 -15.57 15.40
N PRO A 126 -22.79 -16.73 15.81
CA PRO A 126 -24.19 -17.04 15.58
C PRO A 126 -25.06 -16.08 16.39
N THR A 127 -26.11 -15.56 15.76
CA THR A 127 -27.05 -14.59 16.34
C THR A 127 -28.45 -14.88 15.84
N GLU A 128 -29.44 -14.58 16.68
CA GLU A 128 -30.83 -14.69 16.30
C GLU A 128 -31.32 -13.36 15.72
N GLN A 129 -31.86 -13.39 14.50
CA GLN A 129 -32.51 -12.23 13.88
C GLN A 129 -34.00 -12.50 13.74
N VAL A 130 -34.81 -11.56 14.25
CA VAL A 130 -36.26 -11.57 14.07
C VAL A 130 -36.63 -10.64 12.93
N LYS A 131 -37.22 -11.19 11.87
CA LYS A 131 -37.75 -10.42 10.74
C LYS A 131 -39.19 -10.85 10.50
N ASP A 132 -40.10 -9.87 10.49
CA ASP A 132 -41.54 -10.08 10.23
C ASP A 132 -42.19 -11.13 11.15
N GLY A 133 -41.75 -11.19 12.41
CA GLY A 133 -42.27 -12.14 13.42
C GLY A 133 -41.71 -13.57 13.30
N GLN A 134 -40.84 -13.84 12.32
CA GLN A 134 -40.08 -15.10 12.23
C GLN A 134 -38.67 -14.91 12.77
N SER A 135 -38.25 -15.83 13.65
CA SER A 135 -36.87 -15.93 14.11
C SER A 135 -36.05 -16.78 13.15
N MET A 136 -34.86 -16.31 12.80
CA MET A 136 -33.88 -17.02 12.00
C MET A 136 -32.49 -16.89 12.63
N GLU A 137 -31.78 -18.02 12.73
CA GLU A 137 -30.38 -18.01 13.13
C GLU A 137 -29.51 -17.54 11.96
N VAL A 138 -28.70 -16.51 12.20
CA VAL A 138 -27.80 -15.91 11.22
C VAL A 138 -26.40 -15.75 11.80
N MET A 139 -25.41 -15.80 10.94
CA MET A 139 -24.04 -15.43 11.30
C MET A 139 -23.88 -13.92 11.21
N SER A 140 -23.48 -13.29 12.31
CA SER A 140 -23.14 -11.87 12.35
C SER A 140 -21.64 -11.68 12.50
N THR A 141 -21.13 -10.55 12.01
CA THR A 141 -19.74 -10.15 12.18
C THR A 141 -19.60 -9.27 13.42
N GLN A 142 -18.71 -9.65 14.34
CA GLN A 142 -18.30 -8.83 15.47
C GLN A 142 -16.80 -8.56 15.38
N GLN A 143 -16.33 -7.36 15.75
CA GLN A 143 -14.89 -7.13 15.85
C GLN A 143 -14.26 -8.13 16.83
N ARG A 144 -13.08 -8.66 16.48
CA ARG A 144 -12.39 -9.64 17.32
C ARG A 144 -12.23 -9.11 18.74
N ARG A 145 -12.50 -9.96 19.74
CA ARG A 145 -12.63 -9.56 21.16
C ARG A 145 -11.43 -8.81 21.70
N ASP A 146 -10.22 -9.23 21.35
CA ASP A 146 -8.97 -8.59 21.78
C ASP A 146 -8.88 -7.16 21.25
N LEU A 147 -9.21 -6.95 19.98
CA LEU A 147 -9.17 -5.64 19.33
C LEU A 147 -10.25 -4.71 19.84
N HIS A 148 -11.46 -5.24 20.07
CA HIS A 148 -12.60 -4.46 20.55
C HIS A 148 -12.30 -3.73 21.87
N MET A 149 -11.56 -4.37 22.78
CA MET A 149 -11.18 -3.78 24.06
C MET A 149 -9.86 -3.00 23.97
N ASN A 150 -8.85 -3.55 23.30
CA ASN A 150 -7.49 -3.02 23.36
C ASN A 150 -7.28 -1.80 22.47
N ILE A 151 -7.88 -1.74 21.27
CA ILE A 151 -7.68 -0.61 20.35
C ILE A 151 -8.20 0.70 20.94
N PRO A 152 -9.42 0.78 21.52
CA PRO A 152 -9.89 2.00 22.18
C PRO A 152 -9.03 2.38 23.40
N ALA A 153 -8.59 1.40 24.20
CA ALA A 153 -7.74 1.65 25.36
C ALA A 153 -6.37 2.23 24.97
N LEU A 154 -5.72 1.68 23.94
CA LEU A 154 -4.45 2.18 23.41
C LEU A 154 -4.60 3.59 22.82
N ARG A 155 -5.69 3.87 22.09
CA ARG A 155 -5.97 5.23 21.59
C ARG A 155 -6.18 6.23 22.72
N LYS A 156 -6.79 5.82 23.84
CA LYS A 156 -6.93 6.67 25.03
C LYS A 156 -5.57 6.98 25.66
N LEU A 157 -4.70 5.98 25.78
CA LEU A 157 -3.33 6.19 26.27
C LEU A 157 -2.53 7.11 25.35
N ASP A 158 -2.63 6.92 24.03
CA ASP A 158 -2.01 7.78 23.03
C ASP A 158 -2.46 9.24 23.19
N ALA A 159 -3.77 9.48 23.31
CA ALA A 159 -4.31 10.81 23.57
C ALA A 159 -3.78 11.41 24.88
N MET A 160 -3.70 10.63 25.96
CA MET A 160 -3.14 11.10 27.24
C MET A 160 -1.67 11.50 27.13
N LEU A 161 -0.88 10.79 26.33
CA LEU A 161 0.55 11.10 26.12
C LEU A 161 0.73 12.33 25.22
N LEU A 162 -0.10 12.48 24.19
CA LEU A 162 -0.06 13.61 23.28
C LEU A 162 -0.66 14.90 23.85
N VAL A 163 -1.57 14.81 24.83
CA VAL A 163 -2.29 15.94 25.46
C VAL A 163 -1.61 16.39 26.76
N ARG A 164 -0.32 16.12 26.97
CA ARG A 164 0.46 16.81 28.01
C ARG A 164 0.72 18.29 27.69
N GLU A 165 -0.29 19.00 27.18
CA GLU A 165 -0.53 20.37 27.60
C GLU A 165 -1.33 20.30 28.90
N ILE A 166 -0.62 20.61 29.98
CA ILE A 166 -1.25 21.13 31.18
C ILE A 166 -2.11 22.32 30.72
N LEU A 167 -3.40 22.26 31.03
CA LEU A 167 -4.29 23.39 31.28
C LEU A 167 -3.59 24.77 31.22
N SER A 168 -3.59 25.43 30.07
CA SER A 168 -3.52 26.89 30.01
C SER A 168 -4.93 27.37 29.69
N CYS A 169 -5.68 27.63 30.76
CA CYS A 169 -6.78 28.58 30.78
C CYS A 169 -6.18 29.99 30.82
#